data_AF-A0A835WDX2-F1
#
_entry.id   AF-A0A835WDX2-F1
#
_cell.length_a   1.000
_cell.length_b   1.000
_cell.length_c   1.000
_cell.angle_alpha   90.00
_cell.angle_beta   90.00
_cell.angle_gamma   90.00
#
_symmetry.space_group_name_H-M   'P 1'
#
loop_
_entity.id
_entity.type
_entity.pdbx_description
1 polymer ?
#
loop_
_entity_poly.entity_id
_entity_poly.type
_entity_poly.pdbx_seq_one_letter_code
_entity_poly.pdbx_strand_id
1 'polypeptide(L)'
;MTSAVDQQRVAGLRSQRIILGSSSFARKQIMTELGKEHGFSYEVRTADIDEKAIRDPNPEMLVRLLARAKREAIIAKMKAAGEPLQGLLITCDQVVVHEERILEKPGSVDEAHEYIDGYGRSPASTVGAVLATDLGSGRAAEDVETSYIHFRPIPEDVRARLIEEGEVFYCAGGLMIEHPLVEPHIERMDGTQCSVMGLPKHLVLRLMLEAAGL
;
A
#
# COMPACT_ATOMS: atom_id res chain seq x y z
N MET A 1 -23.78 0.28 3.74
CA MET A 1 -24.46 -0.80 2.98
C MET A 1 -24.27 -0.49 1.50
N THR A 2 -23.50 -1.30 0.78
CA THR A 2 -23.25 -1.11 -0.66
C THR A 2 -24.52 -1.45 -1.44
N SER A 3 -24.85 -0.69 -2.49
CA SER A 3 -26.11 -0.86 -3.22
C SER A 3 -26.14 -2.18 -4.02
N ALA A 4 -27.32 -2.65 -4.43
CA ALA A 4 -27.45 -3.84 -5.28
C ALA A 4 -26.70 -3.68 -6.63
N VAL A 5 -26.62 -2.44 -7.14
CA VAL A 5 -25.84 -2.10 -8.34
C VAL A 5 -24.34 -2.31 -8.10
N ASP A 6 -23.84 -1.92 -6.93
CA ASP A 6 -22.42 -2.11 -6.58
C ASP A 6 -22.07 -3.60 -6.41
N GLN A 7 -22.97 -4.41 -5.85
CA GLN A 7 -22.76 -5.86 -5.74
C GLN A 7 -22.66 -6.54 -7.12
N GLN A 8 -23.46 -6.10 -8.09
CA GLN A 8 -23.44 -6.65 -9.44
C GLN A 8 -22.19 -6.25 -10.22
N ARG A 9 -21.71 -5.01 -10.06
CA ARG A 9 -20.43 -4.55 -10.63
C ARG A 9 -19.26 -5.36 -10.09
N VAL A 10 -19.22 -5.57 -8.77
CA VAL A 10 -18.18 -6.38 -8.10
C VAL A 10 -18.22 -7.85 -8.53
N ALA A 11 -19.40 -8.41 -8.81
CA ALA A 11 -19.50 -9.77 -9.33
C ALA A 11 -18.77 -9.93 -10.68
N GLY A 12 -18.70 -8.86 -11.50
CA GLY A 12 -17.93 -8.84 -12.75
C GLY A 12 -16.42 -9.00 -12.56
N LEU A 13 -15.88 -8.74 -11.36
CA LEU A 13 -14.47 -8.96 -11.05
C LEU A 13 -14.13 -10.45 -10.84
N ARG A 14 -15.11 -11.30 -10.51
CA ARG A 14 -14.89 -12.72 -10.21
C ARG A 14 -14.42 -13.54 -11.42
N SER A 15 -14.72 -13.07 -12.62
CA SER A 15 -14.28 -13.67 -13.88
C SER A 15 -13.01 -13.05 -14.43
N GLN A 16 -12.46 -12.02 -13.78
CA GLN A 16 -11.23 -11.36 -14.20
C GLN A 16 -10.02 -12.06 -13.62
N ARG A 17 -8.95 -12.16 -14.43
CA ARG A 17 -7.61 -12.43 -13.89
C ARG A 17 -7.15 -11.17 -13.17
N ILE A 18 -6.86 -11.27 -11.87
CA ILE A 18 -6.42 -10.14 -11.04
C ILE A 18 -4.98 -10.37 -10.60
N ILE A 19 -4.14 -9.35 -10.75
CA ILE A 19 -2.70 -9.41 -10.51
C ILE A 19 -2.33 -8.32 -9.49
N LEU A 20 -1.82 -8.72 -8.34
CA LEU A 20 -1.21 -7.81 -7.38
C LEU A 20 0.27 -7.60 -7.72
N GLY A 21 0.60 -6.40 -8.15
CA GLY A 21 1.92 -5.91 -8.53
C GLY A 21 2.84 -5.56 -7.35
N SER A 22 2.77 -6.28 -6.23
CA SER A 22 3.50 -5.93 -5.00
C SER A 22 4.08 -7.15 -4.26
N SER A 23 5.29 -6.99 -3.73
CA SER A 23 5.95 -7.97 -2.86
C SER A 23 5.56 -7.83 -1.39
N SER A 24 4.95 -6.71 -0.98
CA SER A 24 4.63 -6.40 0.42
C SER A 24 3.73 -7.44 1.07
N PHE A 25 4.10 -7.87 2.28
CA PHE A 25 3.33 -8.82 3.08
C PHE A 25 1.96 -8.27 3.46
N ALA A 26 1.91 -7.05 4.02
CA ALA A 26 0.67 -6.37 4.41
C ALA A 26 -0.31 -6.25 3.23
N ARG A 27 0.18 -5.82 2.05
CA ARG A 27 -0.66 -5.66 0.85
C ARG A 27 -1.24 -6.99 0.36
N LYS A 28 -0.47 -8.09 0.46
CA LYS A 28 -0.96 -9.45 0.15
C LYS A 28 -2.04 -9.91 1.13
N GLN A 29 -1.86 -9.65 2.42
CA GLN A 29 -2.88 -9.99 3.42
C GLN A 29 -4.20 -9.25 3.13
N ILE A 30 -4.12 -7.93 2.89
CA ILE A 30 -5.29 -7.10 2.58
C ILE A 30 -5.99 -7.57 1.30
N MET A 31 -5.24 -7.84 0.22
CA MET A 31 -5.82 -8.35 -1.03
C MET A 31 -6.44 -9.73 -0.85
N THR A 32 -5.88 -10.58 0.01
CA THR A 32 -6.45 -11.90 0.33
C THR A 32 -7.78 -11.78 1.05
N GLU A 33 -7.88 -10.88 2.03
CA GLU A 33 -9.14 -10.60 2.70
C GLU A 33 -10.18 -10.03 1.74
N LEU A 34 -9.79 -9.06 0.92
CA LEU A 34 -10.66 -8.45 -0.09
C LEU A 34 -11.18 -9.49 -1.09
N GLY A 35 -10.31 -10.39 -1.56
CA GLY A 35 -10.68 -11.51 -2.42
C GLY A 35 -11.67 -12.47 -1.76
N LYS A 36 -11.51 -12.77 -0.46
CA LYS A 36 -12.48 -13.57 0.31
C LYS A 36 -13.83 -12.86 0.47
N GLU A 37 -13.82 -11.56 0.76
CA GLU A 37 -15.02 -10.73 0.94
C GLU A 37 -15.86 -10.68 -0.35
N HIS A 38 -15.21 -10.62 -1.52
CA HIS A 38 -15.89 -10.42 -2.81
C HIS A 38 -15.92 -11.63 -3.73
N GLY A 39 -15.21 -12.71 -3.39
CA GLY A 39 -15.23 -13.99 -4.10
C GLY A 39 -14.37 -14.01 -5.37
N PHE A 40 -13.23 -13.33 -5.36
CA PHE A 40 -12.24 -13.38 -6.45
C PHE A 40 -10.89 -13.89 -5.95
N SER A 41 -10.09 -14.46 -6.85
CA SER A 41 -8.70 -14.82 -6.61
C SER A 41 -7.76 -13.83 -7.27
N TYR A 42 -6.50 -13.81 -6.83
CA TYR A 42 -5.45 -12.99 -7.43
C TYR A 42 -4.14 -13.76 -7.50
N GLU A 43 -3.26 -13.33 -8.39
CA GLU A 43 -1.86 -13.76 -8.47
C GLU A 43 -0.93 -12.60 -8.09
N VAL A 44 0.31 -12.91 -7.68
CA VAL A 44 1.31 -11.90 -7.36
C VAL A 44 2.35 -11.81 -8.47
N ARG A 45 2.66 -10.59 -8.91
CA ARG A 45 3.79 -10.29 -9.79
C ARG A 45 4.61 -9.15 -9.18
N THR A 46 5.93 -9.30 -9.11
CA THR A 46 6.80 -8.27 -8.55
C THR A 46 7.52 -7.50 -9.64
N ALA A 47 7.55 -6.18 -9.49
CA ALA A 47 8.42 -5.32 -10.27
C ALA A 47 9.85 -5.41 -9.73
N ASP A 48 10.85 -5.44 -10.62
CA ASP A 48 12.24 -5.23 -10.24
C ASP A 48 12.61 -3.82 -10.71
N ILE A 49 12.33 -2.83 -9.87
CA ILE A 49 12.68 -1.44 -10.14
C ILE A 49 13.63 -0.94 -9.05
N ASP A 50 14.54 -0.06 -9.43
CA ASP A 50 15.32 0.71 -8.45
C ASP A 50 14.45 1.87 -7.94
N GLU A 51 13.66 1.60 -6.90
CA GLU A 51 12.80 2.61 -6.26
C GLU A 51 13.62 3.81 -5.75
N LYS A 52 14.93 3.64 -5.48
CA LYS A 52 15.79 4.72 -5.00
C LYS A 52 16.13 5.75 -6.07
N ALA A 53 16.05 5.37 -7.34
CA ALA A 53 16.32 6.26 -8.47
C ALA A 53 15.14 7.21 -8.77
N ILE A 54 13.93 6.91 -8.28
CA ILE A 54 12.74 7.72 -8.48
C ILE A 54 12.54 8.58 -7.23
N ARG A 55 12.64 9.91 -7.39
CA ARG A 55 12.56 10.86 -6.28
C ARG A 55 11.70 12.04 -6.70
N ASP A 56 10.83 12.45 -5.80
CA ASP A 56 10.04 13.66 -5.91
C ASP A 56 9.84 14.23 -4.49
N PRO A 57 10.01 15.54 -4.26
CA PRO A 57 9.78 16.14 -2.96
C PRO A 57 8.31 16.14 -2.54
N ASN A 58 7.37 16.04 -3.49
CA ASN A 58 5.96 15.90 -3.20
C ASN A 58 5.64 14.40 -3.01
N PRO A 59 5.18 13.98 -1.80
CA PRO A 59 4.92 12.58 -1.52
C PRO A 59 3.86 11.96 -2.43
N GLU A 60 2.80 12.72 -2.80
CA GLU A 60 1.76 12.22 -3.71
C GLU A 60 2.32 11.95 -5.11
N MET A 61 3.18 12.85 -5.61
CA MET A 61 3.81 12.67 -6.91
C MET A 61 4.78 11.49 -6.89
N LEU A 62 5.57 11.35 -5.81
CA LEU A 62 6.49 10.23 -5.63
C LEU A 62 5.76 8.89 -5.72
N VAL A 63 4.68 8.69 -4.95
CA VAL A 63 3.98 7.40 -4.94
C VAL A 63 3.27 7.09 -6.25
N ARG A 64 2.78 8.11 -6.97
CA ARG A 64 2.24 7.94 -8.33
C ARG A 64 3.33 7.49 -9.31
N LEU A 65 4.50 8.14 -9.29
CA LEU A 65 5.63 7.76 -10.14
C LEU A 65 6.08 6.32 -9.86
N LEU A 66 6.20 5.94 -8.59
CA LEU A 66 6.58 4.58 -8.19
C LEU A 66 5.54 3.54 -8.61
N ALA A 67 4.24 3.79 -8.40
CA ALA A 67 3.17 2.88 -8.83
C ALA A 67 3.19 2.67 -10.36
N ARG A 68 3.35 3.76 -11.14
CA ARG A 68 3.45 3.68 -12.60
C ARG A 68 4.71 2.96 -13.08
N ALA A 69 5.86 3.21 -12.46
CA ALA A 69 7.10 2.50 -12.77
C ALA A 69 6.99 1.00 -12.50
N LYS A 70 6.33 0.60 -11.40
CA LYS A 70 6.05 -0.81 -11.08
C LYS A 70 5.18 -1.45 -12.17
N ARG A 71 4.13 -0.76 -12.62
CA ARG A 71 3.26 -1.22 -13.72
C ARG A 71 4.06 -1.44 -14.99
N GLU A 72 4.88 -0.48 -15.38
CA GLU A 72 5.67 -0.55 -16.61
C GLU A 72 6.67 -1.71 -16.59
N ALA A 73 7.37 -1.89 -15.46
CA ALA A 73 8.30 -2.99 -15.29
C ALA A 73 7.61 -4.36 -15.36
N ILE A 74 6.44 -4.52 -14.74
CA ILE A 74 5.67 -5.77 -14.80
C ILE A 74 5.18 -6.05 -16.23
N ILE A 75 4.63 -5.03 -16.92
CA ILE A 75 4.19 -5.19 -18.31
C ILE A 75 5.36 -5.56 -19.23
N ALA A 76 6.53 -4.93 -19.05
CA ALA A 76 7.72 -5.24 -19.83
C ALA A 76 8.18 -6.70 -19.61
N LYS A 77 8.18 -7.18 -18.36
CA LYS A 77 8.48 -8.58 -18.02
C LYS A 77 7.51 -9.57 -18.68
N MET A 78 6.20 -9.29 -18.60
CA MET A 78 5.18 -10.13 -19.22
C MET A 78 5.37 -10.22 -20.74
N LYS A 79 5.64 -9.09 -21.40
CA LYS A 79 5.94 -9.04 -22.84
C LYS A 79 7.18 -9.85 -23.18
N ALA A 80 8.26 -9.70 -22.42
CA ALA A 80 9.51 -10.43 -22.64
C ALA A 80 9.35 -11.95 -22.46
N ALA A 81 8.45 -12.37 -21.56
CA ALA A 81 8.09 -13.77 -21.35
C ALA A 81 7.08 -14.32 -22.39
N GLY A 82 6.59 -13.51 -23.31
CA GLY A 82 5.55 -13.89 -24.26
C GLY A 82 4.18 -14.15 -23.60
N GLU A 83 3.95 -13.64 -22.40
CA GLU A 83 2.67 -13.77 -21.70
C GLU A 83 1.61 -12.85 -22.32
N PRO A 84 0.34 -13.31 -22.42
CA PRO A 84 -0.75 -12.45 -22.85
C PRO A 84 -0.99 -11.32 -21.84
N LEU A 85 -1.11 -10.09 -22.34
CA LEU A 85 -1.50 -8.92 -21.56
C LEU A 85 -3.02 -8.93 -21.38
N GLN A 86 -3.47 -9.68 -20.37
CA GLN A 86 -4.88 -9.82 -20.02
C GLN A 86 -5.07 -9.82 -18.50
N GLY A 87 -6.20 -9.27 -18.07
CA GLY A 87 -6.55 -9.13 -16.65
C GLY A 87 -6.29 -7.73 -16.09
N LEU A 88 -6.60 -7.57 -14.81
CA LEU A 88 -6.41 -6.35 -14.04
C LEU A 88 -5.09 -6.41 -13.27
N LEU A 89 -4.18 -5.49 -13.55
CA LEU A 89 -2.95 -5.29 -12.80
C LEU A 89 -3.13 -4.16 -11.78
N ILE A 90 -2.90 -4.47 -10.51
CA ILE A 90 -2.96 -3.52 -9.39
C ILE A 90 -1.53 -3.25 -8.93
N THR A 91 -1.07 -2.04 -9.13
CA THR A 91 0.22 -1.55 -8.63
C THR A 91 0.01 -0.45 -7.63
N CYS A 92 0.90 -0.33 -6.66
CA CYS A 92 0.75 0.62 -5.58
C CYS A 92 2.09 0.94 -4.95
N ASP A 93 2.15 2.13 -4.38
CA ASP A 93 3.26 2.57 -3.56
C ASP A 93 2.77 3.40 -2.38
N GLN A 94 3.57 3.49 -1.33
CA GLN A 94 3.23 4.23 -0.13
C GLN A 94 4.51 4.69 0.57
N VAL A 95 4.48 5.93 1.03
CA VAL A 95 5.50 6.49 1.91
C VAL A 95 4.88 6.92 3.24
N VAL A 96 5.71 6.97 4.28
CA VAL A 96 5.37 7.61 5.55
C VAL A 96 5.89 9.05 5.51
N VAL A 97 5.10 10.00 6.00
CA VAL A 97 5.48 11.40 6.17
C VAL A 97 5.29 11.78 7.63
N HIS A 98 6.33 12.35 8.24
CA HIS A 98 6.33 12.86 9.60
C HIS A 98 7.11 14.16 9.65
N GLU A 99 6.52 15.22 10.23
CA GLU A 99 7.12 16.56 10.27
C GLU A 99 7.65 17.04 8.90
N GLU A 100 6.82 16.90 7.86
CA GLU A 100 7.13 17.28 6.46
C GLU A 100 8.28 16.49 5.80
N ARG A 101 8.79 15.44 6.45
CA ARG A 101 9.83 14.56 5.92
C ARG A 101 9.24 13.22 5.46
N ILE A 102 9.62 12.79 4.26
CA ILE A 102 9.37 11.43 3.80
C ILE A 102 10.33 10.50 4.57
N LEU A 103 9.76 9.58 5.33
CA LEU A 103 10.50 8.56 6.07
C LEU A 103 10.59 7.28 5.25
N GLU A 104 11.82 6.89 4.95
CA GLU A 104 12.15 5.61 4.34
C GLU A 104 12.16 4.51 5.41
N LYS A 105 12.58 3.30 5.04
CA LYS A 105 12.86 2.26 6.04
C LYS A 105 14.06 2.68 6.88
N PRO A 106 14.01 2.56 8.22
CA PRO A 106 15.15 2.92 9.05
C PRO A 106 16.37 2.07 8.66
N GLY A 107 17.52 2.71 8.52
CA GLY A 107 18.80 2.08 8.21
C GLY A 107 19.64 1.74 9.45
N SER A 108 19.22 2.18 10.64
CA SER A 108 19.93 1.95 11.90
C SER A 108 18.98 1.93 13.10
N VAL A 109 19.45 1.36 14.21
CA VAL A 109 18.75 1.35 15.51
C VAL A 109 18.41 2.77 15.97
N ASP A 110 19.36 3.70 15.86
CA ASP A 110 19.16 5.10 16.28
C ASP A 110 18.06 5.78 15.45
N GLU A 111 18.04 5.52 14.14
CA GLU A 111 17.01 6.05 13.25
C GLU A 111 15.62 5.44 13.52
N ALA A 112 15.56 4.14 13.80
CA ALA A 112 14.32 3.49 14.21
C ALA A 112 13.79 4.08 15.53
N HIS A 113 14.67 4.34 16.51
CA HIS A 113 14.31 5.04 17.74
C HIS A 113 13.80 6.46 17.46
N GLU A 114 14.49 7.24 16.64
CA GLU A 114 14.07 8.61 16.26
C GLU A 114 12.66 8.61 15.67
N TYR A 115 12.39 7.70 14.72
CA TYR A 115 11.10 7.61 14.05
C TYR A 115 9.98 7.27 15.03
N ILE A 116 10.13 6.18 15.79
CA ILE A 116 9.06 5.66 16.67
C ILE A 116 8.80 6.61 17.85
N ASP A 117 9.84 7.20 18.44
CA ASP A 117 9.69 8.21 19.49
C ASP A 117 9.03 9.49 18.96
N GLY A 118 9.33 9.88 17.72
CA GLY A 118 8.74 11.02 17.03
C GLY A 118 7.22 10.97 16.94
N TYR A 119 6.65 9.80 16.66
CA TYR A 119 5.21 9.62 16.50
C TYR A 119 4.38 9.98 17.74
N GLY A 120 4.98 9.92 18.93
CA GLY A 120 4.33 10.36 20.17
C GLY A 120 4.29 11.88 20.36
N ARG A 121 5.05 12.64 19.57
CA ARG A 121 5.09 14.11 19.61
C ARG A 121 4.21 14.75 18.54
N SER A 122 4.17 14.15 17.36
CA SER A 122 3.36 14.66 16.25
C SER A 122 2.80 13.51 15.41
N PRO A 123 1.65 13.71 14.73
CA PRO A 123 1.02 12.64 13.97
C PRO A 123 1.89 12.19 12.79
N ALA A 124 1.96 10.88 12.57
CA ALA A 124 2.47 10.35 11.33
C ALA A 124 1.36 10.41 10.26
N SER A 125 1.75 10.43 8.99
CA SER A 125 0.84 10.21 7.88
C SER A 125 1.38 9.20 6.89
N THR A 126 0.49 8.47 6.23
CA THR A 126 0.81 7.60 5.10
C THR A 126 0.20 8.18 3.85
N VAL A 127 1.01 8.38 2.81
CA VAL A 127 0.55 8.83 1.49
C VAL A 127 0.75 7.66 0.54
N GLY A 128 -0.34 7.15 -0.04
CA GLY A 128 -0.30 5.95 -0.87
C GLY A 128 -1.03 6.12 -2.20
N ALA A 129 -0.42 5.65 -3.28
CA ALA A 129 -1.06 5.57 -4.60
C ALA A 129 -1.49 4.14 -4.91
N VAL A 130 -2.67 3.99 -5.50
CA VAL A 130 -3.14 2.75 -6.11
C VAL A 130 -3.43 3.02 -7.58
N LEU A 131 -2.94 2.13 -8.45
CA LEU A 131 -3.13 2.17 -9.89
C LEU A 131 -3.65 0.81 -10.34
N ALA A 132 -4.89 0.77 -10.83
CA ALA A 132 -5.47 -0.38 -11.51
C ALA A 132 -5.35 -0.19 -13.02
N THR A 133 -4.94 -1.23 -13.74
CA THR A 133 -4.80 -1.23 -15.20
C THR A 133 -5.42 -2.49 -15.78
N ASP A 134 -6.38 -2.34 -16.68
CA ASP A 134 -6.84 -3.41 -17.55
C ASP A 134 -5.79 -3.63 -18.65
N LEU A 135 -5.11 -4.77 -18.61
CA LEU A 135 -3.99 -5.07 -19.49
C LEU A 135 -4.40 -5.30 -20.95
N GLY A 136 -5.65 -5.69 -21.20
CA GLY A 136 -6.14 -5.97 -22.56
C GLY A 136 -6.54 -4.71 -23.31
N SER A 137 -7.25 -3.80 -22.63
CA SER A 137 -7.72 -2.53 -23.19
C SER A 137 -6.74 -1.36 -22.98
N GLY A 138 -5.84 -1.47 -22.01
CA GLY A 138 -4.95 -0.38 -21.59
C GLY A 138 -5.63 0.68 -20.73
N ARG A 139 -6.92 0.51 -20.38
CA ARG A 139 -7.63 1.42 -19.47
C ARG A 139 -6.98 1.39 -18.09
N ALA A 140 -6.81 2.55 -17.48
CA ALA A 140 -6.23 2.69 -16.16
C ALA A 140 -7.00 3.68 -15.30
N ALA A 141 -7.05 3.41 -14.01
CA ALA A 141 -7.60 4.28 -12.98
C ALA A 141 -6.59 4.36 -11.83
N GLU A 142 -6.31 5.58 -11.37
CA GLU A 142 -5.31 5.86 -10.34
C GLU A 142 -5.87 6.85 -9.34
N ASP A 143 -5.60 6.62 -8.05
CA ASP A 143 -5.83 7.64 -7.03
C ASP A 143 -4.78 7.58 -5.93
N VAL A 144 -4.76 8.64 -5.12
CA VAL A 144 -3.93 8.77 -3.93
C VAL A 144 -4.80 8.97 -2.71
N GLU A 145 -4.44 8.32 -1.63
CA GLU A 145 -5.08 8.47 -0.32
C GLU A 145 -4.03 8.79 0.74
N THR A 146 -4.37 9.75 1.61
CA THR A 146 -3.56 10.10 2.77
C THR A 146 -4.31 9.70 4.03
N SER A 147 -3.65 8.99 4.93
CA SER A 147 -4.17 8.67 6.27
C SER A 147 -3.29 9.30 7.34
N TYR A 148 -3.88 9.73 8.45
CA TYR A 148 -3.15 10.28 9.60
C TYR A 148 -3.29 9.37 10.82
N ILE A 149 -2.20 9.21 11.56
CA ILE A 149 -2.12 8.36 12.73
C ILE A 149 -1.63 9.20 13.90
N HIS A 150 -2.47 9.28 14.93
CA HIS A 150 -2.18 9.97 16.17
C HIS A 150 -1.82 8.93 17.23
N PHE A 151 -0.62 9.05 17.79
CA PHE A 151 -0.15 8.18 18.86
C PHE A 151 -0.10 8.94 20.18
N ARG A 152 -0.39 8.24 21.27
CA ARG A 152 0.14 8.61 22.59
C ARG A 152 1.64 8.33 22.60
N PRO A 153 2.41 8.95 23.52
CA PRO A 153 3.81 8.61 23.71
C PRO A 153 4.01 7.10 23.84
N ILE A 154 4.85 6.53 22.97
CA ILE A 154 5.19 5.10 22.96
C ILE A 154 6.34 4.91 23.97
N PRO A 155 6.18 4.13 25.05
CA PRO A 155 7.21 3.94 26.07
C PRO A 155 8.53 3.40 25.54
N GLU A 156 9.65 3.74 26.19
CA GLU A 156 10.99 3.33 25.76
C GLU A 156 11.18 1.81 25.71
N ASP A 157 10.64 1.08 26.69
CA ASP A 157 10.69 -0.39 26.71
C ASP A 157 9.94 -1.02 25.54
N VAL A 158 8.83 -0.42 25.12
CA VAL A 158 8.09 -0.81 23.91
C VAL A 158 8.92 -0.54 22.66
N ARG A 159 9.52 0.65 22.53
CA ARG A 159 10.36 1.01 21.38
C ARG A 159 11.58 0.10 21.24
N ALA A 160 12.29 -0.13 22.34
CA ALA A 160 13.46 -1.00 22.37
C ALA A 160 13.11 -2.42 21.91
N ARG A 161 11.96 -2.94 22.36
CA ARG A 161 11.49 -4.27 21.97
C ARG A 161 11.12 -4.38 20.49
N LEU A 162 10.43 -3.38 19.94
CA LEU A 162 10.11 -3.33 18.50
C LEU A 162 11.39 -3.36 17.63
N ILE A 163 12.43 -2.67 18.10
CA ILE A 163 13.71 -2.59 17.41
C ILE A 163 14.49 -3.90 17.54
N GLU A 164 14.44 -4.54 18.71
CA GLU A 164 15.01 -5.87 18.93
C GLU A 164 14.36 -6.94 18.05
N GLU A 165 13.04 -6.88 17.86
CA GLU A 165 12.29 -7.78 16.96
C GLU A 165 12.67 -7.57 15.48
N GLY A 166 13.12 -6.37 15.11
CA GLY A 166 13.74 -6.06 13.82
C GLY A 166 12.76 -5.88 12.64
N GLU A 167 11.47 -6.15 12.83
CA GLU A 167 10.45 -5.97 11.78
C GLU A 167 10.36 -4.50 11.31
N VAL A 168 10.65 -3.54 12.20
CA VAL A 168 10.68 -2.10 11.93
C VAL A 168 11.59 -1.73 10.74
N PHE A 169 12.67 -2.48 10.51
CA PHE A 169 13.62 -2.21 9.43
C PHE A 169 13.09 -2.58 8.04
N TYR A 170 11.95 -3.28 7.97
CA TYR A 170 11.30 -3.65 6.71
C TYR A 170 10.10 -2.77 6.37
N CYS A 171 9.68 -1.90 7.29
CA CYS A 171 8.52 -1.01 7.18
C CYS A 171 8.95 0.45 6.97
N ALA A 172 8.28 1.16 6.05
CA ALA A 172 8.54 2.59 5.85
C ALA A 172 8.26 3.34 7.16
N GLY A 173 9.16 4.22 7.57
CA GLY A 173 9.11 4.91 8.86
C GLY A 173 9.16 3.99 10.09
N GLY A 174 9.41 2.68 9.96
CA GLY A 174 9.21 1.73 11.06
C GLY A 174 7.77 1.72 11.59
N LEU A 175 6.80 2.20 10.79
CA LEU A 175 5.41 2.35 11.20
C LEU A 175 4.68 1.00 11.07
N MET A 176 4.33 0.41 12.21
CA MET A 176 3.70 -0.92 12.30
C MET A 176 2.44 -0.85 13.16
N ILE A 177 1.36 -0.27 12.64
CA ILE A 177 0.14 -0.02 13.40
C ILE A 177 -0.60 -1.28 13.84
N GLU A 178 -0.34 -2.40 13.15
CA GLU A 178 -0.89 -3.72 13.41
C GLU A 178 -0.11 -4.49 14.49
N HIS A 179 1.06 -3.97 14.90
CA HIS A 179 1.89 -4.66 15.87
C HIS A 179 1.22 -4.61 17.26
N PRO A 180 1.12 -5.73 18.00
CA PRO A 180 0.45 -5.77 19.31
C PRO A 180 1.03 -4.82 20.36
N LEU A 181 2.31 -4.46 20.22
CA LEU A 181 2.96 -3.48 21.09
C LEU A 181 2.69 -2.02 20.67
N VAL A 182 2.30 -1.77 19.42
CA VAL A 182 2.06 -0.41 18.88
C VAL A 182 0.57 -0.06 18.94
N GLU A 183 -0.31 -1.02 18.60
CA GLU A 183 -1.76 -0.83 18.55
C GLU A 183 -2.34 -0.15 19.81
N PRO A 184 -1.96 -0.51 21.05
CA PRO A 184 -2.48 0.13 22.25
C PRO A 184 -2.14 1.62 22.39
N HIS A 185 -1.12 2.10 21.66
CA HIS A 185 -0.66 3.48 21.71
C HIS A 185 -1.32 4.37 20.65
N ILE A 186 -2.08 3.80 19.72
CA ILE A 186 -2.85 4.57 18.74
C ILE A 186 -4.04 5.24 19.44
N GLU A 187 -4.06 6.56 19.45
CA GLU A 187 -5.18 7.34 19.98
C GLU A 187 -6.29 7.49 18.95
N ARG A 188 -5.92 7.77 17.69
CA ARG A 188 -6.86 8.04 16.60
C ARG A 188 -6.22 7.76 15.26
N MET A 189 -7.01 7.24 14.32
CA MET A 189 -6.66 7.17 12.89
C MET A 189 -7.70 7.92 12.07
N ASP A 190 -7.24 8.85 11.25
CA ASP A 190 -8.04 9.46 10.19
C ASP A 190 -7.74 8.70 8.90
N GLY A 191 -8.53 7.66 8.64
CA GLY A 191 -8.31 6.67 7.60
C GLY A 191 -8.73 5.27 8.07
N THR A 192 -8.50 4.25 7.25
CA THR A 192 -8.70 2.85 7.68
C THR A 192 -7.38 2.15 7.93
N GLN A 193 -7.37 1.10 8.76
CA GLN A 193 -6.18 0.30 9.01
C GLN A 193 -5.53 -0.21 7.71
N CYS A 194 -6.32 -0.67 6.74
CA CYS A 194 -5.80 -1.10 5.43
C CYS A 194 -5.15 0.04 4.64
N SER A 195 -5.60 1.29 4.84
CA SER A 195 -5.03 2.46 4.16
C SER A 195 -3.65 2.75 4.70
N VAL A 196 -3.51 2.78 6.04
CA VAL A 196 -2.21 2.96 6.71
C VAL A 196 -1.25 1.80 6.40
N MET A 197 -1.76 0.57 6.32
CA MET A 197 -0.97 -0.62 5.95
C MET A 197 -0.59 -0.68 4.46
N GLY A 198 -1.03 0.28 3.63
CA GLY A 198 -0.55 0.44 2.27
C GLY A 198 -1.44 -0.08 1.16
N LEU A 199 -2.70 -0.43 1.43
CA LEU A 199 -3.66 -0.82 0.39
C LEU A 199 -5.12 -0.56 0.84
N PRO A 200 -5.71 0.62 0.59
CA PRO A 200 -7.09 0.90 0.96
C PRO A 200 -8.07 0.00 0.17
N LYS A 201 -8.74 -0.93 0.84
CA LYS A 201 -9.68 -1.90 0.23
C LYS A 201 -10.73 -1.23 -0.66
N HIS A 202 -11.35 -0.16 -0.14
CA HIS A 202 -12.39 0.57 -0.85
C HIS A 202 -11.86 1.23 -2.13
N LEU A 203 -10.65 1.80 -2.07
CA LEU A 203 -10.00 2.43 -3.21
C LEU A 203 -9.64 1.39 -4.27
N VAL A 204 -9.05 0.26 -3.86
CA VAL A 204 -8.73 -0.85 -4.77
C VAL A 204 -9.96 -1.32 -5.53
N LEU A 205 -11.07 -1.59 -4.84
CA LEU A 205 -12.32 -2.01 -5.48
C LEU A 205 -12.80 -1.00 -6.51
N ARG A 206 -12.88 0.28 -6.12
CA ARG A 206 -13.33 1.35 -7.00
C ARG A 206 -12.48 1.43 -8.26
N LEU A 207 -11.16 1.47 -8.12
CA LEU A 207 -10.24 1.58 -9.25
C LEU A 207 -10.26 0.33 -10.14
N MET A 208 -10.43 -0.86 -9.57
CA MET A 208 -10.60 -2.10 -10.34
C MET A 208 -11.87 -2.05 -11.21
N LEU A 209 -12.99 -1.58 -10.67
CA LEU A 209 -14.24 -1.43 -11.43
C LEU A 209 -14.08 -0.39 -12.55
N GLU A 210 -13.51 0.78 -12.23
CA GLU A 210 -13.25 1.85 -13.22
C GLU A 210 -12.34 1.39 -14.36
N ALA A 211 -11.25 0.67 -14.04
CA ALA A 211 -10.33 0.12 -15.04
C ALA A 211 -10.99 -0.96 -15.89
N ALA A 212 -11.77 -1.85 -15.29
CA ALA A 212 -12.53 -2.91 -15.98
C ALA A 212 -13.70 -2.38 -16.82
N GLY A 213 -14.12 -1.14 -16.60
CA GLY A 213 -15.30 -0.57 -17.25
C GLY A 213 -16.62 -1.15 -16.76
N LEU A 214 -16.64 -1.60 -15.52
CA LEU A 214 -17.82 -2.09 -14.82
C LEU A 214 -18.49 -0.96 -14.05
#